data_AF-A0A9E0XIV2-F1
#
_entry.id   AF-A0A9E0XIV2-F1
#
_cell.length_a   1.000
_cell.length_b   1.000
_cell.length_c   1.000
_cell.angle_alpha   90.00
_cell.angle_beta   90.00
_cell.angle_gamma   90.00
#
_symmetry.space_group_name_H-M   'P 1'
#
loop_
_entity.id
_entity.type
_entity.pdbx_description
1 polymer ?
#
loop_
_entity_poly.entity_id
_entity_poly.type
_entity_poly.pdbx_seq_one_letter_code
_entity_poly.pdbx_strand_id
1 'polypeptide(L)'
;MKIKLMLITIIAAIIFAMALFVGPKPINPFNLNGIEKEILFSIRLPRVLVSIFMGMALGASGAVLQGILRNPLADPYILGISSG
;
A
#
# COMPACT_ATOMS: atom_id res chain seq x y z
N MET A 1 -14.01 14.85 14.24
CA MET A 1 -13.94 13.84 13.15
C MET A 1 -13.31 14.39 11.86
N LYS A 2 -13.71 15.56 11.35
CA LYS A 2 -13.17 16.13 10.09
C LYS A 2 -11.64 16.30 10.08
N ILE A 3 -11.04 16.79 11.18
CA ILE A 3 -9.58 16.99 11.30
C ILE A 3 -8.79 15.66 11.21
N LYS A 4 -9.27 14.58 11.84
CA LYS A 4 -8.59 13.27 11.83
C LYS A 4 -8.61 12.65 10.44
N LEU A 5 -9.74 12.75 9.74
CA LEU A 5 -9.88 12.25 8.38
C LEU A 5 -8.94 12.98 7.42
N MET A 6 -8.88 14.31 7.53
CA MET A 6 -7.98 15.14 6.73
C MET A 6 -6.50 14.76 6.97
N LEU A 7 -6.11 14.50 8.22
CA LEU A 7 -4.74 14.08 8.56
C LEU A 7 -4.39 12.73 7.90
N ILE A 8 -5.28 11.74 7.98
CA ILE A 8 -5.06 10.41 7.39
C ILE A 8 -4.90 10.51 5.87
N THR A 9 -5.75 11.31 5.21
CA THR A 9 -5.64 11.50 3.75
C THR A 9 -4.35 12.19 3.34
N ILE A 10 -3.86 13.16 4.14
CA ILE A 10 -2.58 13.84 3.87
C ILE A 10 -1.42 12.86 4.02
N ILE A 11 -1.41 12.07 5.09
CA ILE A 11 -0.37 11.06 5.32
C ILE A 11 -0.36 10.03 4.19
N ALA A 12 -1.53 9.53 3.78
CA ALA A 12 -1.64 8.59 2.67
C ALA A 12 -1.10 9.17 1.35
N ALA A 13 -1.40 10.44 1.06
CA ALA A 13 -0.88 11.13 -0.12
C ALA A 13 0.65 11.28 -0.07
N ILE A 14 1.22 11.60 1.10
CA ILE A 14 2.68 11.71 1.29
C ILE A 14 3.35 10.35 1.08
N ILE A 15 2.80 9.27 1.65
CA ILE A 15 3.33 7.91 1.48
C ILE A 15 3.28 7.49 0.02
N PHE A 16 2.19 7.79 -0.68
CA PHE A 16 2.05 7.48 -2.11
C PHE A 16 3.10 8.22 -2.95
N ALA A 17 3.31 9.51 -2.69
CA ALA A 17 4.37 10.28 -3.36
C ALA A 17 5.76 9.70 -3.06
N MET A 18 6.07 9.44 -1.79
CA MET A 18 7.33 8.81 -1.40
C MET A 18 7.53 7.46 -2.08
N ALA A 19 6.51 6.61 -2.17
CA ALA A 19 6.60 5.30 -2.79
C ALA A 19 6.93 5.35 -4.29
N LEU A 20 6.53 6.42 -4.99
CA LEU A 20 6.86 6.61 -6.41
C LEU A 20 8.27 7.19 -6.62
N PHE A 21 8.73 8.09 -5.75
CA PHE A 21 10.00 8.80 -5.97
C PHE A 21 11.20 8.16 -5.24
N VAL A 22 10.97 7.47 -4.13
CA VAL A 22 12.00 6.80 -3.33
C VAL A 22 12.24 5.38 -3.86
N GLY A 23 13.48 5.06 -4.20
CA GLY A 23 13.90 3.73 -4.60
C GLY A 23 15.41 3.66 -4.82
N PRO A 24 15.96 2.52 -5.28
CA PRO A 24 17.40 2.31 -5.44
C PRO A 24 18.09 3.40 -6.29
N LYS A 25 17.36 3.93 -7.27
CA LYS A 25 17.71 5.15 -7.98
C LYS A 25 16.73 6.26 -7.56
N PRO A 26 17.12 7.26 -6.77
CA PRO A 26 16.23 8.38 -6.48
C PRO A 26 15.91 9.12 -7.78
N ILE A 27 14.62 9.35 -8.05
CA ILE A 27 14.16 10.02 -9.28
C ILE A 27 13.74 11.44 -8.91
N ASN A 28 14.35 12.44 -9.54
CA ASN A 28 13.94 13.82 -9.36
C ASN A 28 12.76 14.13 -10.31
N PRO A 29 11.60 14.57 -9.81
CA PRO A 29 10.43 14.84 -10.65
C PRO A 29 10.65 15.96 -11.68
N PHE A 30 11.65 16.83 -11.46
CA PHE A 30 11.95 17.98 -12.32
C PHE A 30 12.97 17.70 -13.42
N ASN A 31 13.71 16.58 -13.37
CA ASN A 31 14.70 16.22 -14.39
C ASN A 31 14.64 14.73 -14.69
N LEU A 32 13.68 14.33 -15.51
CA LEU A 32 13.38 12.94 -15.84
C LEU A 32 14.11 12.52 -17.11
N ASN A 33 15.08 11.61 -16.99
CA ASN A 33 15.65 10.93 -18.14
C ASN A 33 14.67 9.88 -18.71
N GLY A 34 14.81 9.52 -20.00
CA GLY A 34 13.92 8.54 -20.65
C GLY A 34 13.83 7.19 -19.91
N ILE A 35 14.97 6.70 -19.39
CA ILE A 35 15.06 5.46 -18.59
C ILE A 35 14.33 5.60 -17.24
N GLU A 36 14.38 6.77 -16.61
CA GLU A 36 13.71 6.99 -15.31
C GLU A 36 12.20 7.02 -15.45
N LYS A 37 11.69 7.58 -16.56
CA LYS A 37 10.27 7.52 -16.92
C LYS A 37 9.81 6.08 -17.10
N GLU A 38 10.58 5.26 -17.82
CA GLU A 38 10.26 3.85 -18.02
C GLU A 38 10.24 3.07 -16.71
N ILE A 39 11.23 3.27 -15.82
CA ILE A 39 11.24 2.64 -14.49
C ILE A 39 10.01 3.07 -13.67
N LEU A 40 9.63 4.35 -13.73
CA LEU A 40 8.48 4.86 -13.00
C LEU A 40 7.17 4.18 -13.47
N PHE A 41 6.92 4.14 -14.77
CA PHE A 41 5.67 3.61 -15.33
C PHE A 41 5.62 2.08 -15.40
N SER A 42 6.73 1.42 -15.76
CA SER A 42 6.75 -0.03 -15.97
C SER A 42 7.04 -0.83 -14.71
N ILE A 43 7.66 -0.23 -13.68
CA ILE A 43 8.09 -0.95 -12.47
C ILE A 43 7.43 -0.37 -11.21
N ARG A 44 7.60 0.94 -10.94
CA ARG A 44 7.16 1.52 -9.66
C ARG A 44 5.65 1.66 -9.57
N LEU A 45 5.02 2.23 -10.60
CA LEU A 45 3.58 2.43 -10.64
C LEU A 45 2.79 1.13 -10.47
N PRO A 46 3.07 0.04 -11.23
CA PRO A 46 2.35 -1.23 -11.02
C PRO A 46 2.63 -1.82 -9.63
N ARG A 47 3.85 -1.74 -9.10
CA ARG A 47 4.18 -2.23 -7.75
C ARG A 47 3.39 -1.50 -6.66
N VAL A 48 3.30 -0.17 -6.74
CA VAL A 48 2.55 0.63 -5.77
C VAL A 48 1.06 0.28 -5.83
N LEU A 49 0.50 0.16 -7.03
CA LEU A 49 -0.91 -0.26 -7.20
C LEU A 49 -1.18 -1.62 -6.56
N VAL A 50 -0.36 -2.63 -6.86
CA VAL A 50 -0.52 -3.97 -6.27
C VAL A 50 -0.42 -3.93 -4.74
N SER A 51 0.51 -3.15 -4.19
CA SER A 51 0.65 -3.02 -2.73
C SER A 51 -0.58 -2.42 -2.05
N ILE A 52 -1.22 -1.44 -2.69
CA ILE A 52 -2.48 -0.85 -2.21
C ILE A 52 -3.58 -1.90 -2.21
N PHE A 53 -3.78 -2.59 -3.34
CA PHE A 53 -4.81 -3.62 -3.45
C PHE A 53 -4.59 -4.76 -2.45
N MET A 54 -3.35 -5.20 -2.24
CA MET A 54 -3.03 -6.23 -1.25
C MET A 54 -3.30 -5.76 0.17
N GLY A 55 -2.91 -4.54 0.54
CA GLY A 55 -3.22 -3.98 1.85
C GLY A 55 -4.72 -3.90 2.10
N MET A 56 -5.51 -3.48 1.10
CA MET A 56 -6.97 -3.45 1.18
C MET A 56 -7.57 -4.85 1.34
N ALA A 57 -7.12 -5.83 0.56
CA ALA A 57 -7.61 -7.20 0.62
C ALA A 57 -7.30 -7.86 1.97
N LEU A 58 -6.07 -7.69 2.48
CA LEU A 58 -5.66 -8.21 3.78
C LEU A 58 -6.44 -7.55 4.92
N GLY A 59 -6.59 -6.22 4.89
CA GLY A 59 -7.39 -5.50 5.88
C GLY A 59 -8.86 -5.93 5.89
N ALA A 60 -9.45 -6.12 4.72
CA ALA A 60 -10.82 -6.61 4.59
C ALA A 60 -10.96 -8.05 5.11
N SER A 61 -10.04 -8.95 4.74
CA SER A 61 -10.03 -10.33 5.21
C SER A 61 -9.89 -10.41 6.74
N GLY A 62 -8.98 -9.63 7.33
CA GLY A 62 -8.82 -9.53 8.78
C GLY A 62 -10.09 -9.03 9.47
N ALA A 63 -10.72 -7.97 8.95
CA ALA A 63 -11.97 -7.44 9.52
C ALA A 63 -13.12 -8.47 9.47
N VAL A 64 -13.27 -9.19 8.35
CA VAL A 64 -14.26 -10.27 8.21
C VAL A 64 -13.99 -11.39 9.22
N LEU A 65 -12.74 -11.83 9.33
CA LEU A 65 -12.37 -12.92 10.22
C LEU A 65 -12.56 -12.56 11.70
N GLN A 66 -12.13 -11.36 12.09
CA GLN A 66 -12.35 -10.83 13.44
C GLN A 66 -13.85 -10.73 13.77
N GLY A 67 -14.69 -10.39 12.78
CA GLY A 67 -16.14 -10.35 12.93
C GLY A 67 -16.79 -11.73 13.09
N ILE A 68 -16.39 -12.72 12.29
CA ILE A 68 -16.92 -14.09 12.34
C ILE A 68 -16.52 -14.77 13.65
N LEU A 69 -15.23 -14.70 14.01
CA LEU A 69 -14.71 -15.36 15.21
C LEU A 69 -14.99 -14.57 16.49
N ARG A 70 -15.47 -13.31 16.36
CA ARG A 70 -15.64 -12.36 17.48
C ARG A 70 -14.40 -12.27 18.36
N ASN A 71 -13.23 -12.39 17.73
CA ASN A 71 -11.94 -12.37 18.38
C ASN A 71 -11.08 -11.31 17.69
N PRO A 72 -10.77 -10.17 18.35
CA PRO A 72 -9.97 -9.10 17.76
C PRO A 72 -8.52 -9.50 17.47
N LEU A 73 -8.06 -10.66 17.97
CA LEU A 73 -6.73 -11.22 17.70
C LEU A 73 -6.74 -12.25 16.55
N ALA A 74 -7.90 -12.53 15.95
CA ALA A 74 -7.96 -13.46 14.83
C ALA A 74 -7.31 -12.84 13.59
N ASP A 75 -6.35 -13.56 13.01
CA ASP A 75 -5.63 -13.17 11.81
C ASP A 75 -5.62 -14.34 10.81
N PRO A 76 -5.81 -14.07 9.49
CA PRO A 76 -5.89 -15.12 8.47
C PRO A 76 -4.65 -16.03 8.41
N TYR A 77 -3.47 -15.54 8.78
CA TYR A 77 -2.24 -16.34 8.79
C TYR A 77 -2.23 -17.41 9.89
N ILE A 78 -2.94 -17.20 11.01
CA ILE A 78 -3.02 -18.17 12.12
C ILE A 78 -3.83 -19.42 11.73
N LEU A 79 -4.73 -19.30 10.76
CA LEU A 79 -5.59 -20.41 10.31
C LEU A 79 -4.96 -21.24 9.17
N GLY A 80 -3.71 -21.00 8.82
CA GLY A 80 -2.99 -21.79 7.81
C GLY A 80 -3.40 -21.50 6.36
N ILE A 81 -4.20 -20.44 6.13
CA ILE A 81 -4.71 -20.06 4.80
C ILE A 81 -3.57 -19.62 3.86
N SER A 82 -2.46 -19.11 4.43
CA SER A 82 -1.25 -18.70 3.70
C SER A 82 -0.17 -19.79 3.64
N SER A 83 -0.41 -20.98 4.20
CA SER A 83 0.56 -22.08 4.26
C SER A 83 0.50 -23.04 3.05
N GLY A 84 -0.42 -22.78 2.12
CA GLY A 84 -0.60 -23.53 0.87
C GLY A 84 0.38 -23.13 -0.22
#